data_AF-A0A2S6RWZ8-F1
#
_entry.id   AF-A0A2S6RWZ8-F1
#
_cell.length_a   1.000
_cell.length_b   1.000
_cell.length_c   1.000
_cell.angle_alpha   90.00
_cell.angle_beta   90.00
_cell.angle_gamma   90.00
#
_symmetry.space_group_name_H-M   'P 1'
#
loop_
_entity.id
_entity.type
_entity.pdbx_description
1 polymer ?
#
loop_
_entity_poly.entity_id
_entity_poly.type
_entity_poly.pdbx_seq_one_letter_code
_entity_poly.pdbx_strand_id
1 'polypeptide(L)'
;MKKIVLVLTVFGLLTVIVASATTFWLRTSLPITDGLITLDGLTAPVTVTRDVYGIPHIKGESQTDVYFGLGFVHAQDRMWQMETARR
;
A
#
# COMPACT_ATOMS: atom_id res chain seq x y z
N MET A 1 -47.22 -1.37 -1.24
CA MET A 1 -46.25 -2.49 -1.14
C MET A 1 -45.16 -2.42 -2.22
N LYS A 2 -45.47 -2.45 -3.52
CA LYS A 2 -44.45 -2.40 -4.61
C LYS A 2 -43.47 -1.20 -4.53
N LYS A 3 -43.97 -0.01 -4.18
CA LYS A 3 -43.14 1.21 -4.00
C LYS A 3 -42.14 1.09 -2.83
N ILE A 4 -42.54 0.47 -1.72
CA ILE A 4 -41.68 0.27 -0.55
C ILE A 4 -40.55 -0.72 -0.90
N VAL A 5 -40.90 -1.82 -1.58
CA VAL A 5 -39.91 -2.79 -2.05
C VAL A 5 -38.90 -2.13 -2.99
N LEU A 6 -39.37 -1.31 -3.96
CA LEU A 6 -38.50 -0.56 -4.86
C LEU A 6 -37.52 0.36 -4.11
N VAL A 7 -38.01 1.14 -3.13
CA VAL A 7 -37.17 2.05 -2.34
C VAL A 7 -36.10 1.27 -1.56
N LEU A 8 -36.46 0.16 -0.93
CA LEU A 8 -35.51 -0.67 -0.20
C LEU A 8 -34.46 -1.31 -1.13
N THR A 9 -34.86 -1.76 -2.32
CA THR A 9 -33.93 -2.31 -3.31
C THR A 9 -32.94 -1.23 -3.79
N VAL A 10 -33.44 -0.03 -4.12
CA VAL A 10 -32.59 1.09 -4.56
C VAL A 10 -31.63 1.51 -3.45
N PHE A 11 -32.12 1.60 -2.20
CA PHE A 11 -31.28 1.91 -1.05
C PHE A 11 -30.20 0.85 -0.82
N GLY A 12 -30.55 -0.43 -0.91
CA GLY A 12 -29.59 -1.54 -0.81
C GLY A 12 -28.54 -1.53 -1.92
N LEU A 13 -28.91 -1.16 -3.15
CA LEU A 13 -27.94 -1.01 -4.24
C LEU A 13 -27.01 0.18 -4.01
N LEU A 14 -27.54 1.31 -3.55
CA LEU A 14 -26.77 2.51 -3.22
C LEU A 14 -25.74 2.24 -2.13
N THR A 15 -26.10 1.53 -1.05
CA THR A 15 -25.15 1.20 0.02
C THR A 15 -24.03 0.31 -0.47
N VAL A 16 -24.31 -0.68 -1.32
CA VAL A 16 -23.28 -1.52 -1.94
C VAL A 16 -22.34 -0.68 -2.81
N ILE A 17 -22.87 0.20 -3.66
CA ILE A 17 -22.06 1.07 -4.52
C ILE A 17 -21.15 1.97 -3.69
N VAL A 18 -21.69 2.62 -2.66
CA VAL A 18 -20.91 3.50 -1.78
C VAL A 18 -19.82 2.71 -1.06
N ALA A 19 -20.14 1.55 -0.49
CA ALA A 19 -19.16 0.70 0.18
C ALA A 19 -18.03 0.26 -0.77
N SER A 20 -18.36 -0.15 -1.99
CA SER A 20 -17.36 -0.52 -3.01
C SER A 20 -16.49 0.68 -3.42
N ALA A 21 -17.08 1.85 -3.63
CA ALA A 21 -16.34 3.06 -3.98
C ALA A 21 -15.39 3.49 -2.86
N THR A 22 -15.86 3.50 -1.62
CA THR A 22 -15.04 3.86 -0.45
C THR A 22 -13.90 2.87 -0.25
N THR A 23 -14.16 1.56 -0.36
CA THR A 23 -13.10 0.56 -0.22
C THR A 23 -12.05 0.65 -1.34
N PHE A 24 -12.46 0.93 -2.57
CA PHE A 24 -11.54 1.18 -3.67
C PHE A 24 -10.68 2.43 -3.40
N TRP A 25 -11.30 3.53 -2.99
CA TRP A 25 -10.59 4.77 -2.67
C TRP A 25 -9.58 4.59 -1.54
N LEU A 26 -9.95 3.90 -0.45
CA LEU A 26 -9.03 3.62 0.67
C LEU A 26 -7.84 2.74 0.25
N ARG A 27 -8.00 1.84 -0.73
CA ARG A 27 -6.89 1.02 -1.25
C ARG A 27 -5.85 1.85 -2.01
N THR A 28 -6.23 2.99 -2.59
CA THR A 28 -5.27 3.88 -3.26
C THR A 28 -4.33 4.60 -2.29
N SER A 29 -4.64 4.60 -1.00
CA SER A 29 -3.76 5.15 0.04
C SER A 29 -2.64 4.19 0.45
N LEU A 30 -2.66 2.93 0.00
CA LEU A 30 -1.62 1.96 0.29
C LEU A 30 -0.39 2.18 -0.61
N PRO A 31 0.83 1.93 -0.11
CA PRO A 31 2.05 2.04 -0.91
C PRO A 31 2.11 0.97 -2.01
N ILE A 32 2.82 1.29 -3.10
CA ILE A 32 3.13 0.33 -4.16
C ILE A 32 4.25 -0.60 -3.68
N THR A 33 3.92 -1.86 -3.41
CA THR A 33 4.89 -2.86 -2.90
C THR A 33 5.43 -3.81 -3.96
N ASP A 34 4.83 -3.81 -5.15
CA ASP A 34 5.12 -4.74 -6.23
C ASP A 34 5.42 -4.00 -7.54
N GLY A 35 6.16 -4.67 -8.41
CA GLY A 35 6.60 -4.13 -9.69
C GLY A 35 8.00 -3.53 -9.64
N LEU A 36 8.34 -2.78 -10.69
CA LEU A 36 9.63 -2.14 -10.85
C LEU A 36 9.49 -0.64 -10.58
N ILE A 37 10.28 -0.11 -9.64
CA ILE A 37 10.32 1.30 -9.31
C ILE A 37 11.73 1.81 -9.59
N THR A 38 11.84 2.82 -10.44
CA THR A 38 13.11 3.49 -10.72
C THR A 38 13.27 4.65 -9.76
N LEU A 39 14.40 4.68 -9.04
CA LEU A 39 14.73 5.69 -8.05
C LEU A 39 16.15 6.18 -8.29
N ASP A 40 16.37 7.48 -8.10
CA ASP A 40 17.71 8.05 -8.08
C ASP A 40 18.43 7.64 -6.79
N GLY A 41 19.76 7.51 -6.87
CA GLY A 41 20.62 7.23 -5.71
C GLY A 41 20.99 5.76 -5.50
N LEU A 42 20.37 4.84 -6.24
CA LEU A 42 20.85 3.45 -6.33
C LEU A 42 21.98 3.34 -7.35
N THR A 43 23.04 2.61 -6.99
CA THR A 43 24.16 2.31 -7.89
C THR A 43 23.95 1.00 -8.66
N ALA A 44 23.16 0.10 -8.09
CA ALA A 44 22.74 -1.16 -8.69
C ALA A 44 21.29 -1.51 -8.29
N PRO A 45 20.61 -2.42 -9.01
CA PRO A 45 19.25 -2.85 -8.67
C PRO A 45 19.17 -3.46 -7.27
N VAL A 46 18.08 -3.12 -6.56
CA VAL A 46 17.71 -3.73 -5.27
C VAL A 46 16.42 -4.50 -5.45
N THR A 47 16.41 -5.75 -4.99
CA THR A 47 15.21 -6.59 -4.99
C THR A 47 14.64 -6.65 -3.58
N VAL A 48 13.35 -6.35 -3.44
CA VAL A 48 12.59 -6.52 -2.21
C VAL A 48 11.53 -7.58 -2.42
N THR A 49 11.58 -8.65 -1.63
CA THR A 49 10.54 -9.69 -1.61
C THR A 49 9.87 -9.73 -0.26
N ARG A 50 8.54 -9.80 -0.21
CA ARG A 50 7.77 -9.94 1.04
C ARG A 50 7.25 -11.36 1.18
N ASP A 51 7.35 -11.91 2.38
CA ASP A 51 6.79 -13.23 2.67
C ASP A 51 5.27 -13.18 2.92
N VAL A 52 4.69 -14.33 3.29
CA VAL A 52 3.24 -14.45 3.57
C VAL A 52 2.75 -13.59 4.73
N TYR A 53 3.65 -13.14 5.61
CA TYR A 53 3.35 -12.24 6.72
C TYR A 53 3.70 -10.78 6.41
N GLY A 54 4.19 -10.50 5.19
CA GLY A 54 4.60 -9.17 4.75
C GLY A 54 6.00 -8.77 5.20
N ILE A 55 6.82 -9.70 5.71
CA ILE A 55 8.19 -9.39 6.18
C ILE A 55 9.09 -9.18 4.96
N PRO A 56 9.72 -8.00 4.82
CA PRO A 56 10.54 -7.67 3.67
C PRO A 56 11.94 -8.29 3.78
N HIS A 57 12.37 -8.95 2.70
CA HIS A 57 13.71 -9.44 2.49
C HIS A 57 14.36 -8.62 1.38
N ILE A 58 15.46 -7.95 1.71
CA ILE A 58 16.13 -6.98 0.83
C ILE A 58 17.45 -7.56 0.35
N LYS A 59 17.66 -7.57 -0.97
CA LYS A 59 18.89 -8.03 -1.61
C LYS A 59 19.41 -6.94 -2.56
N GLY A 60 20.70 -6.67 -2.49
CA GLY A 60 21.39 -5.72 -3.36
C GLY A 60 22.88 -6.08 -3.46
N GLU A 61 23.58 -5.46 -4.41
CA GLU A 61 24.99 -5.78 -4.69
C GLU A 61 25.96 -5.09 -3.71
N SER A 62 25.58 -3.94 -3.16
CA SER A 62 26.37 -3.21 -2.19
C SER A 62 25.60 -2.99 -0.89
N GLN A 63 26.35 -2.81 0.20
CA GLN A 63 25.76 -2.48 1.50
C GLN A 63 25.01 -1.14 1.45
N THR A 64 25.51 -0.16 0.69
CA THR A 64 24.88 1.15 0.50
C THR A 64 23.51 1.02 -0.16
N ASP A 65 23.39 0.23 -1.24
CA ASP A 65 22.11 0.01 -1.92
C ASP A 65 21.12 -0.75 -1.02
N VAL A 66 21.61 -1.72 -0.23
CA VAL A 66 20.76 -2.44 0.73
C VAL A 66 20.24 -1.50 1.83
N TYR A 67 21.07 -0.58 2.34
CA TYR A 67 20.59 0.43 3.31
C TYR A 67 19.61 1.41 2.69
N PHE A 68 19.80 1.79 1.42
CA PHE A 68 18.82 2.58 0.68
C PHE A 68 17.48 1.84 0.60
N GLY A 69 17.51 0.57 0.19
CA GLY A 69 16.33 -0.32 0.16
C GLY A 69 15.66 -0.47 1.53
N LEU A 70 16.45 -0.57 2.61
CA LEU A 70 15.95 -0.64 3.98
C LEU A 70 15.17 0.62 4.37
N GLY A 71 15.73 1.81 4.08
CA GLY A 71 15.04 3.08 4.32
C GLY A 71 13.75 3.19 3.51
N PHE A 72 13.80 2.80 2.24
CA PHE A 72 12.64 2.79 1.35
C PHE A 72 11.50 1.90 1.88
N VAL A 73 11.81 0.66 2.24
CA VAL A 73 10.84 -0.30 2.80
C VAL A 73 10.30 0.17 4.15
N HIS A 74 11.15 0.72 5.01
CA HIS A 74 10.69 1.32 6.26
C HIS A 74 9.70 2.47 6.03
N ALA A 75 9.93 3.33 5.04
CA ALA A 75 8.98 4.37 4.67
C ALA A 75 7.67 3.78 4.14
N GLN A 76 7.70 2.71 3.34
CA GLN A 76 6.48 2.04 2.88
C GLN A 76 5.63 1.54 4.04
N ASP A 77 6.27 0.86 5.01
CA ASP A 77 5.53 0.11 6.02
C ASP A 77 5.28 0.92 7.31
N ARG A 78 6.13 1.91 7.62
CA ARG A 78 6.24 2.55 8.95
C ARG A 78 6.49 4.06 8.92
N MET A 79 6.23 4.75 7.80
CA MET A 79 6.51 6.20 7.69
C MET A 79 5.97 7.01 8.88
N TRP A 80 4.71 6.79 9.26
CA TRP A 80 4.09 7.50 10.38
C TRP A 80 4.86 7.26 11.70
N GLN A 81 5.20 6.00 11.99
CA GLN A 81 5.94 5.65 13.20
C GLN A 81 7.31 6.33 13.24
N MET A 82 8.05 6.32 12.11
CA MET A 82 9.36 6.96 12.00
C MET A 82 9.25 8.48 12.18
N GLU A 83 8.25 9.10 11.55
CA GLU A 83 8.06 10.54 11.61
C GLU A 83 7.66 11.01 13.00
N THR A 84 6.77 10.27 13.68
CA THR A 84 6.35 10.57 15.05
C THR A 84 7.50 10.36 16.03
N ALA A 85 8.29 9.30 15.90
CA ALA A 85 9.41 9.04 16.81
C ALA A 85 10.59 10.01 16.63
N ARG A 86 10.71 10.63 15.46
CA ARG A 86 11.74 11.63 15.16
C ARG A 86 11.48 12.99 15.81
N ARG A 87 10.21 13.32 16.06
CA ARG A 87 9.77 14.61 16.59
C ARG A 87 9.75 14.61 18.11
#